data_AF-A0A929DFW0-F1
#
_entry.id   AF-A0A929DFW0-F1
#
_cell.length_a   1.000
_cell.length_b   1.000
_cell.length_c   1.000
_cell.angle_alpha   90.00
_cell.angle_beta   90.00
_cell.angle_gamma   90.00
#
_symmetry.space_group_name_H-M   'P 1'
#
loop_
_entity.id
_entity.type
_entity.pdbx_description
1 polymer ?
#
loop_
_entity_poly.entity_id
_entity_poly.type
_entity_poly.pdbx_seq_one_letter_code
_entity_poly.pdbx_strand_id
1 'polypeptide(L)'
;MQIAEFQQWVRSTDKDTQWDLLTTLQLLSHLTEEVGELAQSINRVYGYAGEKEKRLANLGRELVDVFWFLVKLANKFDIDLGFEVQNLVRRADGWPIETIEKHRSELIGSLRTLDEELSAAKSRLDLENEAR
;
A
#
# COMPACT_ATOMS: atom_id res chain seq x y z
N MET A 1 14.47 -6.86 -13.55
CA MET A 1 14.27 -8.11 -12.79
C MET A 1 12.82 -8.52 -12.89
N GLN A 2 12.53 -9.77 -13.25
CA GLN A 2 11.17 -10.32 -13.31
C GLN A 2 10.69 -10.75 -11.91
N ILE A 3 9.38 -10.93 -11.68
CA ILE A 3 8.87 -11.32 -10.35
C ILE A 3 9.43 -12.67 -9.87
N ALA A 4 9.53 -13.65 -10.76
CA ALA A 4 10.12 -14.96 -10.43
C ALA A 4 11.61 -14.84 -10.07
N GLU A 5 12.35 -14.00 -10.80
CA GLU A 5 13.76 -13.70 -10.53
C GLU A 5 13.92 -12.98 -9.17
N PHE A 6 13.02 -12.04 -8.86
CA PHE A 6 13.01 -11.37 -7.55
C PHE A 6 12.67 -12.33 -6.42
N GLN A 7 11.66 -13.20 -6.56
CA GLN A 7 11.33 -14.21 -5.54
C GLN A 7 12.54 -15.13 -5.25
N GLN A 8 13.27 -15.56 -6.28
CA GLN A 8 14.47 -16.37 -6.13
C GLN A 8 15.60 -15.59 -5.43
N TRP A 9 15.83 -14.34 -5.83
CA TRP A 9 16.81 -13.47 -5.19
C TRP A 9 16.49 -13.27 -3.70
N VAL A 10 15.24 -13.00 -3.34
CA VAL A 10 14.80 -12.89 -1.93
C VAL A 10 15.06 -14.20 -1.19
N ARG A 11 14.70 -15.34 -1.78
CA ARG A 11 14.91 -16.66 -1.15
C ARG A 11 16.39 -16.96 -0.90
N SER A 12 17.29 -16.58 -1.82
CA SER A 12 18.73 -16.74 -1.63
C SER A 12 19.25 -15.81 -0.54
N THR A 13 18.92 -14.52 -0.65
CA THR A 13 19.36 -13.48 0.28
C THR A 13 18.89 -13.78 1.71
N ASP A 14 17.68 -14.30 1.87
CA ASP A 14 17.13 -14.67 3.17
C ASP A 14 17.91 -15.80 3.84
N LYS A 15 18.38 -16.78 3.07
CA LYS A 15 19.26 -17.84 3.59
C LYS A 15 20.63 -17.29 3.97
N ASP A 16 21.20 -16.45 3.11
CA ASP A 16 22.52 -15.86 3.34
C ASP A 16 22.53 -14.92 4.56
N THR A 17 21.41 -14.25 4.82
CA THR A 17 21.23 -13.32 5.95
C THR A 17 20.58 -13.97 7.18
N GLN A 18 20.16 -15.24 7.09
CA GLN A 18 19.41 -15.99 8.12
C GLN A 18 18.01 -15.42 8.43
N TRP A 19 17.47 -14.58 7.54
CA TRP A 19 16.10 -14.06 7.65
C TRP A 19 15.04 -15.10 7.31
N ASP A 20 15.43 -16.23 6.71
CA ASP A 20 14.55 -17.38 6.51
C ASP A 20 14.10 -18.03 7.84
N LEU A 21 14.82 -17.77 8.94
CA LEU A 21 14.49 -18.22 10.30
C LEU A 21 13.35 -17.43 10.94
N LEU A 22 12.95 -16.28 10.40
CA LEU A 22 11.85 -15.48 10.94
C LEU A 22 10.53 -16.25 10.92
N THR A 23 9.78 -16.16 12.02
CA THR A 23 8.44 -16.73 12.12
C THR A 23 7.44 -15.97 11.25
N THR A 24 6.30 -16.60 10.95
CA THR A 24 5.22 -15.96 10.18
C THR A 24 4.74 -14.68 10.84
N LEU A 25 4.62 -14.65 12.17
CA LEU A 25 4.18 -13.47 12.91
C LEU A 25 5.21 -12.33 12.86
N GLN A 26 6.50 -12.65 12.90
CA GLN A 26 7.55 -11.64 12.72
C GLN A 26 7.52 -11.03 11.32
N LEU A 27 7.37 -11.84 10.27
CA LEU A 27 7.21 -11.34 8.91
C LEU A 27 5.94 -10.49 8.74
N LEU A 28 4.82 -10.91 9.34
CA LEU A 28 3.58 -10.14 9.31
C LEU A 28 3.72 -8.82 10.09
N SER A 29 4.45 -8.82 11.20
CA SER A 29 4.75 -7.62 11.98
C SER A 29 5.53 -6.61 11.14
N HIS A 30 6.61 -7.04 10.48
CA HIS A 30 7.37 -6.16 9.59
C HIS A 30 6.55 -5.69 8.38
N LEU A 31 5.78 -6.58 7.74
CA LEU A 31 4.88 -6.15 6.66
C LEU A 31 3.92 -5.04 7.13
N THR A 32 3.39 -5.16 8.33
CA THR A 32 2.46 -4.16 8.89
C THR A 32 3.17 -2.85 9.22
N GLU A 33 4.41 -2.91 9.69
CA GLU A 33 5.28 -1.75 9.91
C GLU A 33 5.51 -0.98 8.61
N GLU A 34 5.93 -1.66 7.54
CA GLU A 34 6.15 -1.03 6.23
C GLU A 34 4.87 -0.46 5.62
N VAL A 35 3.72 -1.11 5.85
CA VAL A 35 2.41 -0.55 5.43
C VAL A 35 2.10 0.76 6.17
N GLY A 36 2.50 0.88 7.43
CA GLY A 36 2.41 2.11 8.21
C GLY A 36 3.31 3.22 7.66
N GLU A 37 4.55 2.90 7.29
CA GLU A 37 5.48 3.84 6.65
C GLU A 37 4.96 4.29 5.28
N LEU A 38 4.44 3.36 4.48
CA LEU A 38 3.75 3.66 3.22
C LEU A 38 2.59 4.62 3.42
N ALA A 39 1.72 4.38 4.42
CA ALA A 39 0.62 5.28 4.73
C ALA A 39 1.11 6.68 5.12
N GLN A 40 2.19 6.77 5.90
CA GLN A 40 2.81 8.05 6.24
C GLN A 40 3.36 8.77 5.00
N SER A 41 4.03 8.05 4.10
CA SER A 41 4.55 8.60 2.84
C SER A 41 3.44 9.10 1.92
N ILE A 42 2.31 8.37 1.80
CA ILE A 42 1.13 8.83 1.06
C ILE A 42 0.58 10.12 1.67
N ASN A 43 0.44 10.21 2.99
CA ASN A 43 -0.03 11.44 3.65
C ASN A 43 0.90 12.62 3.38
N ARG A 44 2.23 12.40 3.31
CA ARG A 44 3.19 13.44 2.99
C ARG A 44 2.99 14.00 1.59
N VAL A 45 2.62 13.17 0.60
CA VAL A 45 2.38 13.61 -0.79
C VAL A 45 1.36 14.75 -0.84
N TYR A 46 0.32 14.69 -0.02
CA TYR A 46 -0.81 15.63 -0.02
C TYR A 46 -0.73 16.71 1.08
N GLY A 47 -0.02 16.46 2.19
CA GLY A 47 -0.07 17.31 3.39
C GLY A 47 1.14 18.22 3.66
N TYR A 48 2.27 18.07 2.95
CA TYR A 48 3.51 18.77 3.31
C TYR A 48 4.10 19.63 2.17
N ALA A 49 4.56 20.83 2.54
CA ALA A 49 5.33 21.71 1.67
C ALA A 49 6.69 21.07 1.29
N GLY A 50 7.13 21.25 0.04
CA GLY A 50 8.39 20.70 -0.47
C GLY A 50 8.33 20.34 -1.96
N GLU A 51 9.43 19.81 -2.49
CA GLU A 51 9.52 19.36 -3.90
C GLU A 51 8.76 18.05 -4.11
N LYS A 52 7.92 18.00 -5.14
CA LYS A 52 7.10 16.83 -5.49
C LYS A 52 7.94 15.57 -5.73
N GLU A 53 9.10 15.71 -6.36
CA GLU A 53 10.02 14.59 -6.66
C GLU A 53 10.56 13.92 -5.39
N LYS A 54 10.95 14.69 -4.37
CA LYS A 54 11.39 14.14 -3.08
C LYS A 54 10.27 13.39 -2.37
N ARG A 55 9.02 13.87 -2.45
CA ARG A 55 7.86 13.17 -1.88
C ARG A 55 7.56 11.86 -2.59
N LEU A 56 7.69 11.83 -3.92
CA LEU A 56 7.46 10.62 -4.72
C LEU A 56 8.60 9.59 -4.58
N ALA A 57 9.84 10.04 -4.40
CA ALA A 57 10.97 9.14 -4.17
C ALA A 57 10.81 8.32 -2.89
N ASN A 58 10.39 8.95 -1.79
CA ASN A 58 10.08 8.23 -0.55
C ASN A 58 8.94 7.23 -0.75
N LEU A 59 7.87 7.63 -1.44
CA LEU A 59 6.76 6.72 -1.75
C LEU A 59 7.21 5.47 -2.52
N GLY A 60 8.11 5.64 -3.49
CA GLY A 60 8.66 4.53 -4.27
C GLY A 60 9.43 3.52 -3.41
N ARG A 61 10.16 4.00 -2.39
CA ARG A 61 10.87 3.16 -1.43
C ARG A 61 9.89 2.34 -0.58
N GLU A 62 8.92 3.01 0.06
CA GLU A 62 7.96 2.31 0.94
C GLU A 62 7.13 1.26 0.19
N LEU A 63 6.79 1.52 -1.08
CA LEU A 63 6.11 0.54 -1.92
C LEU A 63 6.95 -0.73 -2.13
N VAL A 64 8.26 -0.58 -2.29
CA VAL A 64 9.18 -1.71 -2.46
C VAL A 64 9.38 -2.45 -1.13
N ASP A 65 9.46 -1.74 0.00
CA ASP A 65 9.62 -2.36 1.32
C ASP A 65 8.39 -3.22 1.69
N VAL A 66 7.18 -2.71 1.46
CA VAL A 66 5.93 -3.49 1.57
C VAL A 66 5.95 -4.70 0.64
N PHE A 67 6.32 -4.50 -0.63
CA PHE A 67 6.36 -5.58 -1.61
C PHE A 67 7.39 -6.66 -1.23
N TRP A 68 8.54 -6.27 -0.69
CA TRP A 68 9.59 -7.19 -0.29
C TRP A 68 9.13 -8.11 0.84
N PHE A 69 8.51 -7.60 1.90
CA PHE A 69 7.96 -8.45 2.95
C PHE A 69 6.78 -9.32 2.49
N LEU A 70 5.98 -8.84 1.55
CA LEU A 70 4.94 -9.65 0.91
C LEU A 70 5.54 -10.83 0.13
N VAL A 71 6.63 -10.60 -0.61
CA VAL A 71 7.38 -11.65 -1.32
C VAL A 71 7.99 -12.65 -0.33
N LYS A 72 8.52 -12.19 0.81
CA LYS A 72 9.05 -13.07 1.87
C LYS A 72 7.97 -13.98 2.44
N LEU A 73 6.76 -13.47 2.67
CA LEU A 73 5.61 -14.29 3.07
C LEU A 73 5.23 -15.30 2.00
N ALA A 74 5.14 -14.90 0.74
CA ALA A 74 4.85 -15.83 -0.36
C ALA A 74 5.89 -16.96 -0.42
N ASN A 75 7.18 -16.63 -0.29
CA ASN A 75 8.26 -17.62 -0.23
C ASN A 75 8.14 -18.55 0.99
N LYS A 76 7.73 -18.04 2.16
CA LYS A 76 7.55 -18.86 3.37
C LYS A 76 6.46 -19.91 3.22
N PHE A 77 5.44 -19.64 2.41
CA PHE A 77 4.33 -20.55 2.13
C PHE A 77 4.47 -21.28 0.78
N ASP A 78 5.63 -21.17 0.13
CA ASP A 78 5.93 -21.76 -1.18
C ASP A 78 4.89 -21.39 -2.27
N ILE A 79 4.45 -20.13 -2.26
CA ILE A 79 3.55 -19.55 -3.26
C ILE A 79 4.36 -18.98 -4.43
N ASP A 80 4.04 -19.43 -5.65
CA ASP A 80 4.56 -18.88 -6.90
C ASP A 80 3.78 -17.61 -7.29
N LEU A 81 4.36 -16.43 -7.02
CA LEU A 81 3.72 -15.16 -7.37
C LEU A 81 3.71 -14.92 -8.87
N GLY A 82 4.66 -15.48 -9.63
CA GLY A 82 4.65 -15.40 -11.09
C GLY A 82 3.40 -16.07 -11.67
N PHE A 83 3.07 -17.26 -11.18
CA PHE A 83 1.85 -17.98 -11.54
C PHE A 83 0.58 -17.22 -11.09
N GLU A 84 0.54 -16.73 -9.85
CA GLU A 84 -0.62 -16.00 -9.34
C GLU A 84 -0.88 -14.67 -10.06
N VAL A 85 0.18 -13.97 -10.48
CA VAL A 85 0.05 -12.78 -11.33
C VAL A 85 -0.57 -13.15 -12.68
N GLN A 86 -0.15 -14.26 -13.32
CA GLN A 86 -0.79 -14.71 -14.55
C GLN A 86 -2.27 -15.05 -14.36
N ASN A 87 -2.63 -15.68 -13.24
CA ASN A 87 -4.03 -15.96 -12.90
C ASN A 87 -4.83 -14.68 -12.66
N LEU A 88 -4.23 -13.67 -12.03
CA LEU A 88 -4.86 -12.35 -11.89
C LEU A 88 -5.15 -11.73 -13.26
N VAL A 89 -4.16 -11.70 -14.16
CA VAL A 89 -4.31 -11.12 -15.51
C VAL A 89 -5.44 -11.81 -16.28
N ARG A 90 -5.46 -13.15 -16.31
CA ARG A 90 -6.54 -13.90 -17.00
C ARG A 90 -7.94 -13.59 -16.46
N ARG A 91 -8.07 -13.37 -15.15
CA ARG A 91 -9.34 -12.98 -14.54
C ARG A 91 -9.70 -11.52 -14.85
N ALA A 92 -8.69 -10.65 -14.89
CA ALA A 92 -8.86 -9.23 -15.15
C ALA A 92 -9.40 -8.92 -16.55
N ASP A 93 -9.06 -9.74 -17.55
CA ASP A 93 -9.60 -9.61 -18.91
C ASP A 93 -11.13 -9.74 -18.97
N GLY A 94 -11.74 -10.41 -17.99
CA GLY A 94 -13.19 -10.57 -17.87
C GLY A 94 -13.88 -9.55 -16.97
N TRP A 95 -13.17 -8.55 -16.43
CA TRP A 95 -13.76 -7.62 -15.47
C TRP A 95 -14.71 -6.62 -16.15
N PRO A 96 -16.01 -6.60 -15.78
CA PRO A 96 -16.97 -5.71 -16.41
C PRO A 96 -16.70 -4.24 -16.06
N ILE A 97 -16.51 -3.42 -17.10
CA ILE A 97 -16.24 -1.98 -16.97
C ILE A 97 -17.35 -1.27 -16.18
N GLU A 98 -18.61 -1.66 -16.39
CA GLU A 98 -19.78 -1.09 -15.69
C GLU A 98 -19.69 -1.27 -14.16
N THR A 99 -19.10 -2.39 -13.69
CA THR A 99 -18.90 -2.61 -12.26
C THR A 99 -17.82 -1.71 -11.69
N ILE A 100 -16.77 -1.40 -12.46
CA ILE A 100 -15.71 -0.48 -12.05
C ILE A 100 -16.26 0.95 -11.98
N GLU A 101 -17.05 1.37 -12.96
CA GLU A 101 -17.67 2.70 -12.99
C GLU A 101 -18.63 2.91 -11.81
N LYS A 102 -19.44 1.88 -11.50
CA LYS A 102 -20.31 1.90 -10.33
C LYS A 102 -19.51 2.04 -9.03
N HIS A 103 -18.51 1.19 -8.79
CA HIS A 103 -17.68 1.27 -7.58
C HIS A 103 -16.93 2.60 -7.46
N ARG A 104 -16.39 3.12 -8.57
CA ARG A 104 -15.73 4.43 -8.59
C ARG A 104 -16.69 5.54 -8.19
N SER A 105 -17.92 5.50 -8.72
CA SER A 105 -18.95 6.49 -8.41
C SER A 105 -19.38 6.42 -6.93
N GLU A 106 -19.53 5.22 -6.38
CA GLU A 106 -19.83 5.01 -4.96
C GLU A 106 -18.69 5.54 -4.06
N LEU A 107 -17.44 5.22 -4.37
CA LEU A 107 -16.26 5.72 -3.63
C LEU A 107 -16.17 7.26 -3.67
N ILE A 108 -16.38 7.87 -4.84
CA ILE A 108 -16.42 9.34 -4.95
C ILE A 108 -17.57 9.91 -4.12
N GLY A 109 -18.74 9.26 -4.11
CA GLY A 109 -19.86 9.61 -3.24
C GLY A 109 -19.47 9.62 -1.77
N SER A 110 -18.86 8.54 -1.28
CA SER A 110 -18.40 8.45 0.12
C SER A 110 -17.33 9.50 0.46
N LEU A 111 -16.40 9.79 -0.46
CA LEU A 111 -15.39 10.84 -0.25
C LEU A 111 -16.03 12.23 -0.13
N ARG A 112 -17.10 12.51 -0.88
CA ARG A 112 -17.85 13.77 -0.74
C ARG A 112 -18.50 13.88 0.64
N THR A 113 -19.10 12.79 1.14
CA THR A 113 -19.68 12.76 2.49
C THR A 113 -18.62 13.02 3.56
N LEU A 114 -17.43 12.45 3.43
CA LEU A 114 -16.31 12.72 4.35
C LEU A 114 -15.81 14.18 4.26
N ASP A 115 -15.80 14.78 3.07
CA ASP A 115 -15.42 16.18 2.88
C ASP A 115 -16.44 17.15 3.50
N GLU A 116 -17.73 16.83 3.40
CA GLU A 116 -18.81 17.55 4.09
C GLU A 116 -18.66 17.47 5.61
N GLU A 117 -18.40 16.27 6.14
CA GLU A 117 -18.15 16.05 7.58
C GLU A 117 -16.92 16.84 8.06
N LEU A 118 -15.83 16.80 7.30
CA LEU A 118 -14.60 17.55 7.59
C LEU A 118 -14.84 19.06 7.57
N SER A 119 -15.61 19.56 6.60
CA SER A 119 -15.96 20.98 6.49
C SER A 119 -16.81 21.46 7.66
N ALA A 120 -17.77 20.64 8.09
CA ALA A 120 -18.58 20.90 9.28
C ALA A 120 -17.72 20.91 10.56
N ALA A 121 -16.78 19.98 10.68
CA ALA A 121 -15.84 19.94 11.81
C ALA A 121 -14.95 21.19 11.89
N LYS A 122 -14.40 21.65 10.76
CA LYS A 122 -13.62 22.89 10.69
C LYS A 122 -14.44 24.11 11.11
N SER A 123 -15.66 24.23 10.58
CA SER A 123 -16.55 25.35 10.92
C SER A 123 -16.86 25.41 12.42
N ARG A 124 -17.05 24.25 13.08
CA ARG A 124 -17.23 24.19 14.55
C ARG A 124 -15.99 24.67 15.30
N LEU A 125 -14.80 24.26 14.86
CA LEU A 125 -13.53 24.66 15.48
C LEU A 125 -13.28 26.16 15.34
N ASP A 126 -13.57 26.74 14.17
CA ASP A 126 -13.41 28.18 13.93
C ASP A 126 -14.31 29.01 14.86
N LEU A 127 -15.58 28.58 15.03
CA LEU A 127 -16.51 29.21 15.97
C LEU A 127 -16.05 29.11 17.44
N GLU A 128 -15.47 27.98 17.85
CA GLU A 128 -14.91 27.82 19.20
C GLU A 128 -13.68 28.72 19.43
N ASN A 129 -12.86 28.93 18.39
CA ASN A 129 -11.69 29.81 18.45
C ASN A 129 -12.08 31.29 18.49
N GLU A 130 -13.13 31.70 17.77
CA GLU A 130 -13.65 33.08 17.80
C GLU A 130 -14.34 33.43 19.13
N ALA A 131 -14.86 32.43 19.85
CA ALA A 131 -15.52 32.61 21.15
C ALA A 131 -14.55 32.69 22.35
N ARG A 132 -13.24 32.48 22.13
CA ARG A 132 -12.17 32.58 23.14
C ARG A 132 -11.43 33.91 23.05
#